data_AF-A0A1H8GLF5-F1
#
_entry.id   AF-A0A1H8GLF5-F1
#
_cell.length_a   1.000
_cell.length_b   1.000
_cell.length_c   1.000
_cell.angle_alpha   90.00
_cell.angle_beta   90.00
_cell.angle_gamma   90.00
#
_symmetry.space_group_name_H-M   'P 1'
#
loop_
_entity.id
_entity.type
_entity.pdbx_description
1 polymer ?
#
loop_
_entity_poly.entity_id
_entity_poly.type
_entity_poly.pdbx_seq_one_letter_code
_entity_poly.pdbx_strand_id
1 'polypeptide(L)' 'MSNKTTKIQLTTYNQFGEFHFYVSREEVQTYLDDRMINIDIDDFLDECTSNDTRKLFDWIKESSKLKSLE' A
#
# COMPACT_ATOMS: atom_id res chain seq x y z
N MET A 1 -5.90 -10.91 22.66
CA MET A 1 -6.56 -11.00 21.35
C MET A 1 -5.46 -11.02 20.30
N SER A 2 -5.33 -12.10 19.53
CA SER A 2 -4.30 -12.18 18.49
C SER A 2 -4.73 -11.31 17.31
N ASN A 3 -4.27 -10.07 17.29
CA ASN A 3 -4.36 -9.20 16.11
C ASN A 3 -3.45 -9.78 15.02
N LYS A 4 -3.94 -10.79 14.31
CA LYS A 4 -3.39 -11.15 13.00
C LYS A 4 -3.79 -10.00 12.08
N THR A 5 -2.95 -8.98 11.99
CA THR A 5 -3.01 -8.01 10.90
C THR A 5 -2.78 -8.79 9.62
N THR A 6 -3.87 -9.16 8.95
CA THR A 6 -3.83 -9.83 7.65
C THR A 6 -3.14 -8.88 6.68
N LYS A 7 -1.88 -9.17 6.37
CA LYS A 7 -1.11 -8.40 5.41
C LYS A 7 -1.46 -8.87 4.00
N ILE A 8 -1.76 -7.92 3.14
CA ILE A 8 -1.97 -8.11 1.70
C ILE A 8 -0.60 -8.07 1.04
N GLN A 9 -0.32 -9.04 0.18
CA GLN A 9 0.86 -9.04 -0.67
C GLN A 9 0.52 -8.36 -1.99
N LEU A 10 1.27 -7.32 -2.35
CA LEU A 10 1.15 -6.62 -3.62
C LEU A 10 2.44 -6.77 -4.43
N THR A 11 2.30 -6.78 -5.75
CA THR A 11 3.41 -6.83 -6.70
C THR A 11 3.59 -5.45 -7.32
N THR A 12 4.84 -5.00 -7.40
CA THR A 12 5.21 -3.77 -8.09
C THR A 12 6.56 -3.92 -8.79
N TYR A 13 7.00 -2.89 -9.51
CA TYR A 13 8.16 -2.95 -10.38
C TYR A 13 9.13 -1.79 -10.11
N ASN A 14 10.42 -2.06 -10.28
CA ASN A 14 11.48 -1.04 -10.33
C ASN A 14 12.40 -1.30 -11.54
N GLN A 15 13.48 -0.51 -11.67
CA GLN A 15 14.44 -0.64 -12.77
C GLN A 15 15.16 -2.00 -12.85
N PHE A 16 15.12 -2.79 -11.79
CA PHE A 16 15.75 -4.11 -11.68
C PHE A 16 14.77 -5.27 -11.88
N GLY A 17 13.45 -5.01 -11.91
CA GLY A 17 12.43 -6.03 -12.12
C GLY A 17 11.24 -5.92 -11.16
N GLU A 18 10.48 -7.01 -11.07
CA GLU A 18 9.33 -7.12 -10.17
C GLU A 18 9.77 -7.45 -8.73
N PHE A 19 9.02 -6.95 -7.77
CA PHE A 19 9.18 -7.33 -6.36
C PHE A 19 7.85 -7.26 -5.64
N HIS A 20 7.78 -7.94 -4.49
CA HIS A 20 6.61 -7.96 -3.64
C HIS A 20 6.82 -7.12 -2.39
N PHE A 21 5.76 -6.51 -1.92
CA PHE A 21 5.71 -5.87 -0.61
C PHE A 21 4.42 -6.23 0.11
N TYR A 22 4.42 -6.04 1.43
CA TYR A 22 3.29 -6.36 2.28
C TYR A 22 2.73 -5.09 2.88
N VAL A 23 1.41 -4.95 2.79
CA VAL A 23 0.68 -3.79 3.30
C VAL A 23 -0.54 -4.28 4.08
N SER A 24 -0.92 -3.58 5.14
CA SER A 24 -2.18 -3.84 5.85
C SER A 24 -3.36 -3.16 5.15
N ARG A 25 -4.57 -3.68 5.36
CA ARG A 25 -5.80 -2.99 4.89
C ARG A 25 -5.89 -1.55 5.42
N GLU A 26 -5.45 -1.32 6.66
CA GLU A 26 -5.41 0.00 7.28
C GLU A 26 -4.50 0.97 6.53
N GLU A 27 -3.32 0.53 6.10
CA GLU A 27 -2.39 1.34 5.29
C GLU A 27 -2.96 1.63 3.89
N VAL A 28 -3.65 0.67 3.27
CA VAL A 28 -4.35 0.89 2.00
C VAL A 28 -5.46 1.92 2.18
N GLN A 29 -6.32 1.76 3.19
CA GLN A 29 -7.38 2.73 3.49
C GLN A 29 -6.81 4.12 3.73
N THR A 30 -5.77 4.24 4.56
CA THR A 30 -5.13 5.52 4.87
C THR A 30 -4.57 6.17 3.60
N TYR A 31 -3.99 5.39 2.70
CA TYR A 31 -3.53 5.88 1.40
C TYR A 31 -4.67 6.39 0.51
N LEU A 32 -5.78 5.64 0.43
CA LEU A 32 -6.95 6.05 -0.35
C LEU A 32 -7.56 7.34 0.20
N ASP A 33 -7.68 7.44 1.53
CA ASP A 33 -8.18 8.64 2.22
C ASP A 33 -7.26 9.86 1.99
N ASP A 34 -5.94 9.69 2.13
CA ASP A 34 -4.93 10.75 1.90
C ASP A 34 -4.96 11.27 0.45
N ARG A 35 -5.24 10.38 -0.51
CA ARG A 35 -5.34 10.71 -1.93
C ARG A 35 -6.74 11.13 -2.38
N MET A 36 -7.71 11.19 -1.47
CA MET A 36 -9.13 11.46 -1.76
C MET A 36 -9.70 10.53 -2.86
N ILE A 37 -9.26 9.28 -2.87
CA ILE A 37 -9.74 8.26 -3.82
C ILE A 37 -10.93 7.56 -3.17
N ASN A 38 -12.13 7.79 -3.71
CA ASN A 38 -13.37 7.23 -3.17
C ASN A 38 -13.71 5.88 -3.83
N ILE A 39 -12.94 4.86 -3.51
CA ILE A 39 -13.14 3.46 -3.92
C ILE A 39 -12.98 2.55 -2.70
N ASP A 40 -13.61 1.38 -2.71
CA ASP A 40 -13.40 0.39 -1.66
C ASP A 40 -12.00 -0.22 -1.77
N ILE A 41 -11.48 -0.73 -0.64
CA ILE A 41 -10.19 -1.42 -0.62
C ILE A 41 -10.20 -2.64 -1.55
N ASP A 42 -11.28 -3.43 -1.55
CA ASP A 42 -11.37 -4.64 -2.37
C ASP A 42 -11.42 -4.29 -3.86
N ASP A 43 -12.16 -3.24 -4.23
CA ASP A 43 -12.18 -2.72 -5.61
C ASP A 43 -10.79 -2.21 -6.03
N PHE A 44 -10.10 -1.48 -5.13
CA PHE A 44 -8.71 -1.06 -5.38
C PHE A 44 -7.80 -2.27 -5.60
N LEU A 45 -7.90 -3.31 -4.79
CA LEU A 45 -7.03 -4.48 -4.90
C LEU A 45 -7.30 -5.29 -6.17
N ASP A 46 -8.56 -5.39 -6.59
CA ASP A 46 -8.96 -6.12 -7.80
C ASP A 46 -8.58 -5.36 -9.08
N GLU A 47 -8.64 -4.02 -9.07
CA GLU A 47 -8.39 -3.19 -10.26
C GLU A 47 -7.02 -2.48 -10.25
N CYS A 48 -6.21 -2.62 -9.19
CA CYS A 48 -4.95 -1.88 -9.09
C CYS A 48 -4.00 -2.20 -10.25
N THR A 49 -3.50 -1.14 -10.88
CA THR A 49 -2.44 -1.28 -11.88
C THR A 49 -1.08 -1.36 -11.21
N SER A 50 -0.08 -1.82 -11.95
CA SER A 50 1.34 -1.77 -11.51
C SER A 50 1.80 -0.35 -11.12
N ASN A 51 1.19 0.68 -11.69
CA ASN A 51 1.47 2.07 -11.35
C ASN A 51 0.85 2.47 -10.01
N ASP A 52 -0.33 1.93 -9.68
CA ASP A 52 -1.01 2.21 -8.41
C ASP A 52 -0.33 1.49 -7.26
N THR A 53 0.08 0.24 -7.45
CA THR A 53 0.89 -0.47 -6.45
C THR A 53 2.24 0.22 -6.23
N ARG A 54 2.81 0.84 -7.27
CA ARG A 54 4.04 1.63 -7.14
C ARG A 54 3.85 2.91 -6.34
N LYS A 55 2.80 3.69 -6.62
CA LYS A 55 2.47 4.90 -5.87
C LYS A 55 2.19 4.59 -4.40
N LEU A 56 1.48 3.49 -4.13
CA LEU A 56 1.22 3.01 -2.78
C LEU A 56 2.54 2.66 -2.07
N PHE A 57 3.43 1.91 -2.71
CA PHE A 57 4.74 1.59 -2.15
C PHE A 57 5.58 2.85 -1.82
N ASP A 58 5.63 3.80 -2.75
CA ASP A 58 6.38 5.04 -2.55
C ASP A 58 5.79 5.86 -1.39
N TRP A 59 4.45 5.94 -1.27
CA TRP A 59 3.77 6.57 -0.13
C TRP A 59 4.07 5.86 1.20
N ILE A 60 4.01 4.53 1.27
CA ILE A 60 4.35 3.77 2.48
C ILE A 60 5.78 4.07 2.92
N LYS A 61 6.71 4.12 1.97
CA LYS A 61 8.12 4.42 2.22
C LYS A 61 8.32 5.83 2.77
N GLU A 62 7.55 6.80 2.30
CA GLU A 62 7.55 8.18 2.81
C GLU A 62 6.93 8.25 4.21
N SER A 63 5.77 7.64 4.41
CA SER A 63 5.06 7.55 5.69
C SER A 63 5.87 6.83 6.77
N SER A 64 6.64 5.79 6.41
CA SER A 64 7.50 5.05 7.35
C SER A 64 8.73 5.85 7.78
N LYS A 65 9.25 6.72 6.91
CA LYS A 65 10.35 7.64 7.25
C LYS A 65 9.89 8.72 8.22
N LEU A 66 8.65 9.20 8.08
CA LEU A 66 8.05 10.14 9.02
C LEU A 66 7.90 9.52 10.42
N LYS A 67 7.46 8.26 10.52
CA LYS A 67 7.34 7.53 11.79
C LYS A 67 8.66 7.22 12.52
N SER A 68 9.80 7.34 11.84
CA SER A 68 11.13 7.08 12.45
C SER A 68 11.82 8.34 12.97
N LEU A 69 11.15 9.50 12.83
CA LEU A 69 11.60 10.81 13.32
C LEU A 69 10.81 11.30 14.55
N GLU A 70 9.81 10.54 15.01
CA GLU A 70 9.07 10.74 16.27
C GLU A 70 9.62 9.83 17.38
#